data_AF-A0A9J6Q165-F1
#
_entry.id   AF-A0A9J6Q165-F1
#
_cell.length_a   1.000
_cell.length_b   1.000
_cell.length_c   1.000
_cell.angle_alpha   90.00
_cell.angle_beta   90.00
_cell.angle_gamma   90.00
#
_symmetry.space_group_name_H-M   'P 1'
#
loop_
_entity.id
_entity.type
_entity.pdbx_description
1 polymer ?
#
loop_
_entity_poly.entity_id
_entity_poly.type
_entity_poly.pdbx_seq_one_letter_code
_entity_poly.pdbx_strand_id
1 'polypeptide(L)'
;MKSAHLFCLVVCLLFAAFVHAEDAQEMDDPVKLEQMKQLVLKDVKKACAPQRKQSNQEWEKMIMSSEANQMLVKNAVVAMKRNNQDGYWDAVSRVDCMEDY
;
A
#
# COMPACT_ATOMS: atom_id res chain seq x y z
N MET A 1 -8.88 -37.79 -31.07
CA MET A 1 -9.40 -36.72 -30.18
C MET A 1 -8.64 -36.64 -28.83
N LYS A 2 -7.31 -36.80 -28.79
CA LYS A 2 -6.48 -36.69 -27.56
C LYS A 2 -5.60 -35.43 -27.56
N SER A 3 -5.17 -35.00 -28.75
CA SER A 3 -4.28 -33.85 -28.92
C SER A 3 -4.95 -32.50 -28.61
N ALA A 4 -6.26 -32.37 -28.82
CA ALA A 4 -6.99 -31.12 -28.54
C ALA A 4 -7.05 -30.80 -27.03
N HIS A 5 -7.20 -31.83 -26.18
CA HIS A 5 -7.17 -31.68 -24.73
C HIS A 5 -5.77 -31.36 -24.21
N LEU A 6 -4.73 -31.95 -24.81
CA LEU A 6 -3.35 -31.66 -24.46
C LEU A 6 -2.99 -30.21 -24.79
N PHE A 7 -3.45 -29.70 -25.93
CA PHE A 7 -3.22 -28.31 -26.35
C PHE A 7 -3.92 -27.31 -25.43
N CYS A 8 -5.15 -27.59 -25.02
CA CYS A 8 -5.90 -26.75 -24.07
C CYS A 8 -5.22 -26.71 -22.69
N LEU A 9 -4.73 -27.85 -22.19
CA LEU A 9 -4.01 -27.90 -20.92
C LEU A 9 -2.68 -27.12 -20.95
N VAL A 10 -1.93 -27.20 -22.04
CA VAL A 10 -0.68 -26.44 -22.20
C VAL A 10 -0.97 -24.94 -22.26
N VAL A 11 -2.02 -24.51 -22.97
CA VAL A 11 -2.44 -23.11 -23.02
C VAL A 11 -2.89 -22.61 -21.65
N CYS A 12 -3.69 -23.38 -20.89
CA CYS A 12 -4.11 -23.00 -19.54
C CYS A 12 -2.94 -22.88 -18.56
N LEU A 13 -1.92 -23.75 -18.66
CA LEU A 13 -0.73 -23.69 -17.82
C LEU A 13 0.14 -22.47 -18.13
N LEU A 14 0.19 -22.02 -19.38
CA LEU A 14 0.89 -20.78 -19.75
C LEU A 14 0.19 -19.56 -19.14
N PHE A 15 -1.15 -19.50 -19.15
CA PHE A 15 -1.90 -18.39 -18.53
C PHE A 15 -1.76 -18.36 -16.99
N ALA A 16 -1.70 -19.52 -16.34
CA ALA A 16 -1.48 -19.59 -14.88
C ALA A 16 -0.11 -19.05 -14.45
N ALA A 17 0.91 -19.10 -15.31
CA ALA A 17 2.22 -18.54 -15.01
C ALA A 17 2.27 -17.00 -15.08
N PHE A 18 1.40 -16.37 -15.88
CA PHE A 18 1.35 -14.91 -16.00
C PHE A 18 0.48 -14.24 -14.93
N VAL A 19 -0.58 -14.91 -14.45
CA VAL A 19 -1.48 -14.35 -13.41
C VAL A 19 -0.74 -14.12 -12.08
N HIS A 20 0.28 -14.92 -11.75
CA HIS A 20 1.09 -14.72 -10.54
C HIS A 20 2.18 -13.63 -10.70
N ALA A 21 2.33 -13.06 -11.89
CA ALA A 21 3.29 -11.99 -12.17
C ALA A 21 2.64 -10.60 -12.27
N GLU A 22 1.31 -10.47 -12.24
CA GLU A 22 0.66 -9.15 -12.12
C GLU A 22 0.91 -8.51 -10.74
N ASP A 23 1.31 -9.31 -9.75
CA ASP A 23 1.89 -8.84 -8.48
C ASP A 23 3.38 -8.50 -8.57
N ALA A 24 3.99 -8.54 -9.77
CA ALA A 24 5.13 -7.66 -10.08
C ALA A 24 4.61 -6.22 -10.22
N GLN A 25 4.01 -5.75 -9.12
CA GLN A 25 4.01 -4.38 -8.65
C GLN A 25 5.21 -3.69 -9.29
N GLU A 26 4.98 -2.61 -10.05
CA GLU A 26 6.01 -1.68 -10.53
C GLU A 26 7.27 -1.88 -9.70
N MET A 27 8.36 -2.35 -10.32
CA MET A 27 9.66 -2.57 -9.65
C MET A 27 10.20 -1.20 -9.23
N ASP A 28 9.47 -0.52 -8.36
CA ASP A 28 9.84 0.69 -7.68
C ASP A 28 11.00 0.29 -6.78
N ASP A 29 12.05 1.07 -6.89
CA ASP A 29 13.17 1.02 -5.97
C ASP A 29 12.61 0.95 -4.52
N PRO A 30 12.93 -0.09 -3.74
CA PRO A 30 12.44 -0.23 -2.37
C PRO A 30 12.78 0.99 -1.51
N VAL A 31 13.87 1.70 -1.83
CA VAL A 31 14.23 2.96 -1.18
C VAL A 31 13.19 4.04 -1.48
N LYS A 32 12.76 4.17 -2.74
CA LYS A 32 11.74 5.14 -3.14
C LYS A 32 10.39 4.83 -2.52
N LEU A 33 10.02 3.55 -2.44
CA LEU A 33 8.79 3.12 -1.78
C LEU A 33 8.78 3.47 -0.29
N GLU A 34 9.88 3.20 0.42
CA GLU A 34 9.99 3.56 1.82
C GLU A 34 9.99 5.08 2.00
N GLN A 35 10.66 5.85 1.14
CA GLN A 35 10.58 7.32 1.16
C GLN A 35 9.15 7.84 1.00
N MET A 36 8.37 7.29 0.06
CA MET A 36 6.96 7.66 -0.13
C MET A 36 6.13 7.36 1.12
N LYS A 37 6.30 6.16 1.70
CA LYS A 37 5.62 5.77 2.93
C LYS A 37 5.97 6.72 4.09
N GLN A 38 7.24 7.08 4.25
CA GLN A 38 7.68 8.03 5.28
C GLN A 38 7.11 9.44 5.07
N LEU A 39 6.91 9.86 3.82
CA LEU A 39 6.22 11.12 3.52
C LEU A 39 4.73 11.05 3.90
N VAL A 40 4.04 9.97 3.55
CA VAL A 40 2.64 9.74 3.93
C VAL A 40 2.48 9.78 5.45
N LEU A 41 3.31 9.03 6.18
CA LEU A 41 3.25 8.98 7.65
C LEU A 41 3.52 10.34 8.29
N LYS A 42 4.40 11.15 7.71
CA LYS A 42 4.63 12.53 8.16
C LYS A 42 3.40 13.40 7.99
N ASP A 43 2.68 13.28 6.88
CA ASP A 43 1.47 14.09 6.64
C ASP A 43 0.27 13.60 7.46
N VAL A 44 0.13 12.29 7.64
CA VAL A 44 -0.82 11.71 8.62
C VAL A 44 -0.52 12.25 10.02
N LYS A 45 0.75 12.33 10.42
CA LYS A 45 1.11 12.88 11.74
C LYS A 45 0.70 14.33 11.91
N LYS A 46 0.84 15.14 10.86
CA LYS A 46 0.37 16.54 10.87
C LYS A 46 -1.15 16.61 10.92
N ALA A 47 -1.85 15.75 10.18
CA ALA A 47 -3.31 15.71 10.14
C ALA A 47 -3.90 15.28 11.50
N CYS A 48 -3.29 14.28 12.14
CA CYS A 48 -3.69 13.81 13.46
C CYS A 48 -3.31 14.78 14.60
N ALA A 49 -2.17 15.48 14.47
CA ALA A 49 -1.67 16.42 15.49
C ALA A 49 -1.63 15.80 16.92
N PRO A 50 -0.91 14.68 17.11
CA PRO A 50 -0.98 13.91 18.35
C PRO A 50 -0.52 14.68 19.58
N GLN A 51 -1.33 14.61 20.64
CA GLN A 51 -1.04 15.28 21.92
C GLN A 51 -0.09 14.48 22.82
N ARG A 52 -0.08 13.14 22.67
CA ARG A 52 0.79 12.24 23.44
C ARG A 52 2.26 12.51 23.12
N LYS A 53 3.09 12.77 24.14
CA LYS A 53 4.54 12.84 23.98
C LYS A 53 5.10 11.45 23.71
N GLN A 54 5.40 11.16 22.46
CA GLN A 54 6.02 9.92 22.01
C GLN A 54 6.97 10.19 20.83
N SER A 55 7.93 9.29 20.63
CA SER A 55 8.84 9.37 19.49
C SER A 55 8.10 9.16 18.16
N ASN A 56 8.73 9.54 17.04
CA ASN A 56 8.18 9.26 15.72
C ASN A 56 7.99 7.77 15.49
N GLN A 57 8.97 6.95 15.90
CA GLN A 57 8.93 5.51 15.71
C GLN A 57 7.83 4.84 16.53
N GLU A 58 7.61 5.26 17.78
CA GLU A 58 6.50 4.76 18.60
C GLU A 58 5.14 5.14 17.99
N TRP A 59 4.99 6.40 17.55
CA TRP A 59 3.77 6.87 16.91
C TRP A 59 3.49 6.13 15.60
N GLU A 60 4.49 5.92 14.75
CA GLU A 60 4.34 5.17 13.51
C GLU A 60 3.94 3.72 13.77
N LYS A 61 4.57 3.06 14.76
CA LYS A 61 4.21 1.71 15.16
C LYS A 61 2.76 1.62 15.66
N MET A 62 2.32 2.62 16.43
CA MET A 62 0.95 2.73 16.90
C MET A 62 -0.02 2.86 15.73
N ILE A 63 0.16 3.85 14.85
CA ILE A 63 -0.70 4.09 13.68
C ILE A 63 -0.74 2.87 12.75
N MET A 64 0.40 2.24 12.51
CA MET A 64 0.51 1.08 11.62
C MET A 64 0.08 -0.23 12.28
N SER A 65 -0.34 -0.24 13.54
CA SER A 65 -0.86 -1.45 14.19
C SER A 65 -2.25 -1.85 13.67
N SER A 66 -2.99 -0.91 13.06
CA SER A 66 -4.29 -1.17 12.43
C SER A 66 -4.11 -1.57 10.96
N GLU A 67 -4.67 -2.71 10.56
CA GLU A 67 -4.70 -3.15 9.16
C GLU A 67 -5.41 -2.14 8.26
N ALA A 68 -6.47 -1.49 8.75
CA ALA A 68 -7.16 -0.44 8.01
C ALA A 68 -6.25 0.76 7.73
N ASN A 69 -5.48 1.20 8.73
CA ASN A 69 -4.50 2.26 8.55
C ASN A 69 -3.38 1.86 7.59
N GLN A 70 -2.88 0.62 7.67
CA GLN A 70 -1.89 0.11 6.71
C GLN A 70 -2.41 0.19 5.26
N MET A 71 -3.67 -0.19 5.04
CA MET A 71 -4.31 -0.12 3.72
C MET A 71 -4.48 1.33 3.23
N LEU A 72 -4.87 2.25 4.11
CA LEU A 72 -4.98 3.67 3.76
C LEU A 72 -3.61 4.29 3.42
N VAL A 73 -2.56 3.97 4.18
CA VAL A 73 -1.19 4.38 3.86
C VAL A 73 -0.74 3.82 2.51
N LYS A 74 -1.03 2.54 2.23
CA LYS A 74 -0.77 1.93 0.91
C LYS A 74 -1.52 2.65 -0.21
N ASN A 75 -2.79 3.00 0.01
CA ASN A 75 -3.60 3.74 -0.96
C ASN A 75 -3.04 5.15 -1.22
N ALA A 76 -2.60 5.85 -0.18
CA ALA A 76 -1.95 7.15 -0.33
C ALA A 76 -0.65 7.04 -1.16
N VAL A 77 0.18 6.02 -0.92
CA VAL A 77 1.37 5.75 -1.75
C VAL A 77 1.00 5.48 -3.21
N VAL A 78 -0.03 4.65 -3.46
CA VAL A 78 -0.52 4.40 -4.83
C VAL A 78 -1.02 5.68 -5.49
N ALA A 79 -1.71 6.53 -4.75
CA ALA A 79 -2.18 7.83 -5.24
C ALA A 79 -1.02 8.76 -5.60
N MET A 80 0.06 8.80 -4.79
CA MET A 80 1.28 9.54 -5.14
C MET A 80 1.89 9.06 -6.46
N LYS A 81 2.02 7.74 -6.65
CA LYS A 81 2.57 7.16 -7.89
C LYS A 81 1.74 7.53 -9.12
N ARG A 82 0.42 7.63 -8.96
CA ARG A 82 -0.53 8.00 -10.01
C ARG A 82 -0.70 9.50 -10.19
N ASN A 83 0.08 10.33 -9.48
CA ASN A 83 -0.08 11.78 -9.44
C ASN A 83 -1.53 12.21 -9.13
N ASN A 84 -2.22 11.43 -8.29
CA ASN A 84 -3.60 11.66 -7.87
C ASN A 84 -3.61 12.34 -6.49
N GLN A 85 -3.53 13.66 -6.49
CA GLN A 85 -3.49 14.45 -5.25
C GLN A 85 -4.78 14.32 -4.43
N ASP A 86 -5.95 14.28 -5.06
CA ASP A 86 -7.22 14.16 -4.35
C ASP A 86 -7.33 12.80 -3.64
N GLY A 87 -6.96 11.71 -4.34
CA GLY A 87 -6.91 10.38 -3.75
C GLY A 87 -5.87 10.24 -2.64
N TYR A 88 -4.76 10.98 -2.73
CA TYR A 88 -3.77 11.04 -1.65
C TYR A 88 -4.38 11.64 -0.38
N TRP A 89 -5.01 12.81 -0.50
CA TRP A 89 -5.58 13.48 0.67
C TRP A 89 -6.84 12.79 1.21
N ASP A 90 -7.66 12.15 0.36
CA ASP A 90 -8.75 11.28 0.82
C ASP A 90 -8.21 10.18 1.73
N ALA A 91 -7.19 9.44 1.26
CA ALA A 91 -6.60 8.35 2.02
C ALA A 91 -5.96 8.82 3.33
N VAL A 92 -5.20 9.93 3.31
CA VAL A 92 -4.57 10.52 4.50
C VAL A 92 -5.62 10.96 5.53
N SER A 93 -6.70 11.62 5.09
CA SER A 93 -7.74 12.14 5.99
C SER A 93 -8.57 11.06 6.68
N ARG A 94 -8.55 9.84 6.14
CA ARG A 94 -9.33 8.71 6.65
C ARG A 94 -8.56 7.82 7.62
N VAL A 95 -7.25 8.07 7.81
CA VAL A 95 -6.44 7.33 8.77
C VAL A 95 -6.96 7.60 10.18
N ASP A 96 -7.18 6.53 10.95
CA ASP A 96 -7.51 6.64 12.37
C ASP A 96 -6.25 7.07 13.14
N CYS A 97 -6.34 8.15 13.90
CA CYS A 97 -5.24 8.73 14.66
C CYS A 97 -4.88 7.93 15.93
N MET A 98 -5.71 6.98 16.33
CA MET A 98 -5.45 6.02 17.41
C MET A 98 -5.05 6.63 18.77
N GLU A 99 -5.41 7.89 19.05
CA GLU A 99 -4.97 8.60 20.27
C GLU A 99 -5.61 8.07 21.56
N ASP A 100 -6.76 7.41 21.45
CA ASP A 100 -7.52 6.86 22.58
C ASP A 100 -7.17 5.40 22.90
N TYR A 101 -6.19 4.81 22.20
CA TYR A 101 -5.74 3.41 22.40
C TYR A 101 -4.39 3.30 23.16
#